data_AF-A0A9E3K1P8-F1
#
_entry.id   AF-A0A9E3K1P8-F1
#
_cell.length_a   1.000
_cell.length_b   1.000
_cell.length_c   1.000
_cell.angle_alpha   90.00
_cell.angle_beta   90.00
_cell.angle_gamma   90.00
#
_symmetry.space_group_name_H-M   'P 1'
#
loop_
_entity.id
_entity.type
_entity.pdbx_description
1 polymer ?
#
loop_
_entity_poly.entity_id
_entity_poly.type
_entity_poly.pdbx_seq_one_letter_code
_entity_poly.pdbx_strand_id
1 'polypeptide(L)' 'VKTLRYIDNPGAATEAYPFNPNGSPEGLTAVTTPDGRFTVMMPHAERVARTVTMSWHPDGWGEDSPWARMFQNARKWVG' A
#
# COMPACT_ATOMS: atom_id res chain seq x y z
N VAL A 1 11.40 9.67 3.88
CA VAL A 1 10.34 10.32 3.06
C VAL A 1 9.04 9.53 3.23
N LYS A 2 7.89 10.18 3.45
CA LYS A 2 6.58 9.51 3.66
C LYS A 2 6.05 8.98 2.31
N THR A 3 5.57 7.73 2.24
CA THR A 3 5.15 7.10 0.96
C THR A 3 3.75 6.51 0.94
N LEU A 4 3.21 6.09 2.09
CA LEU A 4 1.82 5.63 2.21
C LEU A 4 1.17 6.20 3.47
N ARG A 5 -0.15 6.41 3.40
CA ARG A 5 -0.99 6.85 4.51
C ARG A 5 -2.30 6.06 4.52
N TYR A 6 -2.83 5.79 5.71
CA TYR A 6 -4.20 5.38 5.92
C TYR A 6 -5.15 6.56 5.65
N ILE A 7 -6.26 6.27 4.99
CA ILE A 7 -7.30 7.22 4.61
C ILE A 7 -8.68 6.73 5.09
N ASP A 8 -9.61 7.64 5.29
CA ASP A 8 -11.03 7.31 5.43
C ASP A 8 -11.68 7.02 4.06
N ASN A 9 -12.94 6.60 4.06
CA ASN A 9 -13.66 6.28 2.83
C ASN A 9 -13.84 7.49 1.87
N PRO A 10 -14.05 8.73 2.36
CA PRO A 10 -13.98 9.94 1.52
C PRO A 10 -12.60 10.22 0.90
N GLY A 11 -11.52 9.66 1.45
CA GLY A 11 -10.16 9.76 0.92
C GLY A 11 -9.23 10.70 1.67
N ALA A 12 -9.64 11.23 2.82
CA ALA A 12 -8.80 12.08 3.67
C ALA A 12 -7.87 11.23 4.55
N ALA A 13 -6.62 11.67 4.72
CA ALA A 13 -5.70 11.03 5.67
C ALA A 13 -6.26 11.12 7.09
N THR A 14 -6.15 10.03 7.85
CA THR A 14 -6.86 9.92 9.13
C THR A 14 -6.07 9.21 10.23
N GLU A 15 -6.38 9.56 11.47
CA GLU A 15 -5.93 8.88 12.69
C GLU A 15 -7.09 8.12 13.37
N ALA A 16 -8.31 8.23 12.83
CA ALA A 16 -9.49 7.62 13.39
C ALA A 16 -9.52 6.10 13.17
N TYR A 17 -9.74 5.35 14.25
CA TYR A 17 -10.00 3.92 14.19
C TYR A 17 -11.42 3.63 13.60
N PRO A 18 -11.60 2.59 12.75
CA PRO A 18 -10.62 1.62 12.29
C PRO A 18 -9.90 1.98 10.98
N PHE A 19 -10.22 3.11 10.34
CA PHE A 19 -9.61 3.54 9.06
C PHE A 19 -8.08 3.64 9.16
N ASN A 20 -7.58 4.13 10.29
CA ASN A 20 -6.22 3.94 10.74
C ASN A 20 -6.20 2.88 11.87
N PRO A 21 -5.69 1.67 11.61
CA PRO A 21 -5.81 0.55 12.56
C PRO A 21 -4.84 0.64 13.75
N ASN A 22 -3.87 1.56 13.73
CA ASN A 22 -2.80 1.60 14.72
C ASN A 22 -2.55 2.99 15.32
N GLY A 23 -3.32 4.01 14.92
CA GLY A 23 -3.21 5.38 15.43
C GLY A 23 -1.94 6.12 15.00
N SER A 24 -1.24 5.66 13.95
CA SER A 24 -0.03 6.35 13.48
C SER A 24 -0.35 7.79 13.05
N PRO A 25 0.44 8.80 13.46
CA PRO A 25 0.16 10.20 13.15
C PRO A 25 0.05 10.48 11.66
N GLU A 26 -0.90 11.33 11.29
CA GLU A 26 -1.27 11.67 9.91
C GLU A 26 -1.51 10.43 9.01
N GLY A 27 -1.89 9.29 9.59
CA GLY A 27 -2.09 8.03 8.88
C GLY A 27 -0.81 7.34 8.41
N LEU A 28 0.39 7.80 8.79
CA LEU A 28 1.66 7.31 8.21
C LEU A 28 1.82 5.78 8.38
N THR A 29 2.10 5.07 7.29
CA THR A 29 2.27 3.61 7.34
C THR A 29 3.42 3.06 6.49
N ALA A 30 4.06 3.92 5.68
CA ALA A 30 5.28 3.56 4.97
C ALA A 30 6.22 4.75 4.80
N VAL A 31 7.52 4.46 4.79
CA VAL A 31 8.59 5.42 4.55
C VAL A 31 9.65 4.83 3.62
N THR A 32 10.36 5.71 2.90
CA THR A 32 11.54 5.36 2.10
C THR A 32 12.76 6.21 2.45
N THR A 33 13.95 5.70 2.13
CA THR A 33 15.21 6.47 2.13
C THR A 33 15.15 7.61 1.11
N PRO A 34 15.94 8.70 1.29
CA PRO A 34 15.96 9.83 0.35
C PRO A 34 16.27 9.46 -1.10
N ASP A 35 17.09 8.42 -1.30
CA ASP A 35 17.46 7.89 -2.61
C ASP A 35 16.46 6.84 -3.16
N GLY A 36 15.38 6.54 -2.42
CA GLY A 36 14.31 5.65 -2.85
C GLY A 36 14.63 4.16 -2.87
N ARG A 37 15.86 3.73 -2.56
CA ARG A 37 16.29 2.33 -2.71
C ARG A 37 15.72 1.40 -1.64
N PHE A 38 15.37 1.92 -0.46
CA PHE A 38 14.83 1.13 0.63
C PHE A 38 13.51 1.73 1.11
N THR A 39 12.41 1.02 0.88
CA THR A 39 11.08 1.34 1.39
C THR A 39 10.66 0.29 2.42
N VAL A 40 10.15 0.73 3.57
CA VAL A 40 9.55 -0.14 4.59
C VAL A 40 8.10 0.28 4.82
N MET A 41 7.23 -0.70 5.04
CA MET A 41 5.80 -0.48 5.23
C MET A 41 5.21 -1.51 6.19
N MET A 42 4.13 -1.14 6.88
CA MET A 42 3.37 -2.06 7.74
C MET A 42 2.32 -2.90 6.99
N PRO A 43 1.61 -2.38 5.96
CA PRO A 43 0.66 -3.20 5.22
C PRO A 43 1.34 -4.33 4.43
N HIS A 44 0.61 -5.40 4.17
CA HIS A 44 1.11 -6.62 3.51
C HIS A 44 0.76 -6.66 2.01
N ALA A 45 1.49 -5.93 1.18
CA ALA A 45 1.28 -5.90 -0.27
C ALA A 45 1.41 -7.29 -0.92
N GLU A 46 2.26 -8.15 -0.38
CA GLU A 46 2.51 -9.51 -0.87
C GLU A 46 1.29 -10.44 -0.69
N ARG A 47 0.49 -10.23 0.36
CA ARG A 47 -0.71 -11.04 0.62
C ARG A 47 -1.85 -10.73 -0.34
N VAL A 48 -1.85 -9.53 -0.89
CA VAL A 48 -2.90 -9.01 -1.77
C VAL A 48 -2.38 -8.69 -3.17
N ALA A 49 -1.25 -9.28 -3.59
CA ALA A 49 -0.71 -9.06 -4.93
C ALA A 49 -1.64 -9.60 -6.04
N ARG A 50 -2.45 -10.62 -5.75
CA ARG A 50 -3.46 -11.17 -6.67
C ARG A 50 -4.84 -10.62 -6.32
N THR A 51 -5.64 -10.29 -7.33
CA THR A 51 -7.01 -9.81 -7.15
C THR A 51 -7.85 -10.79 -6.31
N VAL A 52 -7.72 -12.09 -6.57
CA VAL A 52 -8.49 -13.15 -5.88
C VAL A 52 -8.23 -13.24 -4.38
N THR A 53 -7.13 -12.67 -3.86
CA THR A 53 -6.83 -12.66 -2.43
C THR A 53 -7.24 -11.36 -1.72
N MET A 54 -7.87 -10.41 -2.42
CA MET A 54 -8.45 -9.22 -1.82
C MET A 54 -9.83 -9.52 -1.25
N SER A 55 -10.09 -9.15 0.01
CA SER A 55 -11.39 -9.37 0.66
C SER A 55 -12.55 -8.64 -0.04
N TRP A 56 -12.24 -7.50 -0.66
CA TRP A 56 -13.10 -6.76 -1.56
C TRP A 56 -12.24 -6.17 -2.67
N HIS A 57 -12.75 -6.18 -3.91
CA HIS A 57 -12.17 -5.48 -5.05
C HIS A 57 -13.29 -5.11 -6.04
N PRO A 58 -13.07 -4.11 -6.92
CA PRO A 58 -14.00 -3.82 -8.00
C PRO A 58 -14.17 -5.01 -8.96
N ASP A 59 -15.36 -5.15 -9.52
CA ASP A 59 -15.61 -6.11 -10.60
C ASP A 59 -14.79 -5.75 -11.85
N GLY A 60 -14.44 -6.76 -12.65
CA GLY A 60 -13.72 -6.59 -13.91
C GLY A 60 -12.19 -6.45 -13.78
N TRP A 61 -11.63 -6.51 -12.57
CA TRP A 61 -10.19 -6.68 -12.41
C TRP A 61 -9.71 -8.04 -12.93
N GLY A 62 -8.50 -8.05 -13.50
CA GLY A 62 -7.83 -9.28 -13.94
C GLY A 62 -7.14 -10.01 -12.78
N GLU A 63 -6.12 -10.81 -13.09
CA GLU A 63 -5.38 -11.59 -12.09
C GLU A 63 -4.60 -10.71 -11.09
N ASP A 64 -3.94 -9.66 -11.58
CA ASP A 64 -3.07 -8.80 -10.78
C ASP A 64 -3.85 -7.68 -10.10
N SER A 65 -3.63 -7.50 -8.79
CA SER A 65 -4.09 -6.31 -8.09
C SER A 65 -3.11 -5.14 -8.31
N PRO A 66 -3.48 -3.90 -7.92
CA PRO A 66 -2.58 -2.76 -7.95
C PRO A 66 -1.25 -3.01 -7.18
N TRP A 67 -1.26 -3.85 -6.14
CA TRP A 67 -0.09 -4.14 -5.31
C TRP A 67 0.96 -4.97 -6.05
N ALA A 68 0.58 -5.77 -7.07
CA ALA A 68 1.54 -6.49 -7.92
C ALA A 68 2.58 -5.56 -8.54
N ARG A 69 2.18 -4.31 -8.81
CA ARG A 69 3.06 -3.31 -9.44
C ARG A 69 4.29 -2.96 -8.60
N MET A 70 4.21 -3.07 -7.28
CA MET A 70 5.38 -2.84 -6.42
C MET A 70 6.54 -3.79 -6.76
N PHE A 71 6.23 -5.07 -6.94
CA PHE A 71 7.22 -6.12 -7.25
C PHE A 71 7.71 -6.02 -8.71
N GLN A 72 6.81 -5.69 -9.64
CA GLN A 72 7.16 -5.44 -11.04
C GLN A 72 8.11 -4.25 -11.19
N ASN A 73 7.91 -3.18 -10.42
CA ASN A 73 8.81 -2.03 -10.40
C ASN A 73 10.21 -2.42 -9.89
N ALA A 74 10.30 -3.23 -8.83
CA ALA A 74 11.58 -3.74 -8.33
C ALA A 74 12.30 -4.59 -9.38
N ARG A 75 11.60 -5.51 -10.06
CA ARG A 75 12.18 -6.31 -11.14
C ARG A 75 12.65 -5.43 -12.30
N LYS A 76 11.87 -4.43 -12.70
CA LYS A 76 12.27 -3.50 -13.76
C LYS A 76 13.53 -2.70 -13.39
N TRP A 77 13.68 -2.33 -12.12
CA TRP A 77 14.82 -1.54 -11.64
C TRP A 77 16.15 -2.30 -11.73
N VAL A 78 16.16 -3.61 -11.47
CA VAL A 78 17.40 -4.42 -11.52
C VAL A 78 17.87 -4.80 -12.93
N GLY A 79 17.08 -4.52 -13.99
CA GLY A 79 17.32 -5.04 -15.35
C GLY A 79 16.89 -6.49 -15.50
#